data_AF-A0ABD2K7J8-F1
#
_entry.id   AF-A0ABD2K7J8-F1
#
_cell.length_a   1.000
_cell.length_b   1.000
_cell.length_c   1.000
_cell.angle_alpha   90.00
_cell.angle_beta   90.00
_cell.angle_gamma   90.00
#
_symmetry.space_group_name_H-M   'P 1'
#
loop_
_entity.id
_entity.type
_entity.pdbx_description
1 polymer ?
#
loop_
_entity_poly.entity_id
_entity_poly.type
_entity_poly.pdbx_seq_one_letter_code
_entity_poly.pdbx_strand_id
1 'polypeptide(L)'
;MASINISSNNPLYLAFRSAGPSADLIVPAVALNLLTLVGIMLNGAVLVVTVKSNSLRGSANFLMALICLCELFHQIGHTFFLFVVISGINFVSLLTADLIMAPTIFALNCGLMAMLCSAVDRLLSVISPIKHMDILLQFKYVYLFSYLLICVIYGAFSLNYVLANAFENAGNPTTAFVGESFRSPVGKPTDEHTTNTVINHHFID
;
A
#
# COMPACT_ATOMS: atom_id res chain seq x y z
N MET A 1 -11.24 -15.31 14.35
CA MET A 1 -11.20 -15.36 12.88
C MET A 1 -12.61 -15.14 12.37
N ALA A 2 -12.83 -14.10 11.55
CA ALA A 2 -14.12 -13.93 10.89
C ALA A 2 -14.29 -15.03 9.82
N SER A 3 -15.48 -15.64 9.76
CA SER A 3 -15.81 -16.67 8.76
C SER A 3 -15.98 -16.05 7.37
N ILE A 4 -15.47 -16.72 6.35
CA ILE A 4 -15.64 -16.31 4.94
C ILE A 4 -17.11 -16.49 4.54
N ASN A 5 -17.67 -15.52 3.83
CA ASN A 5 -19.00 -15.61 3.22
C ASN A 5 -18.95 -16.53 1.99
N ILE A 6 -19.35 -17.79 2.19
CA ILE A 6 -19.33 -18.85 1.16
C ILE A 6 -20.34 -18.59 0.04
N SER A 7 -21.32 -17.69 0.25
CA SER A 7 -22.33 -17.30 -0.74
C SER A 7 -21.83 -16.28 -1.78
N SER A 8 -20.53 -15.98 -1.82
CA SER A 8 -19.97 -15.06 -2.81
C SER A 8 -20.10 -15.65 -4.22
N ASN A 9 -20.83 -14.94 -5.10
CA ASN A 9 -20.94 -15.24 -6.53
C ASN A 9 -19.72 -14.73 -7.34
N ASN A 10 -18.63 -14.32 -6.68
CA ASN A 10 -17.45 -13.81 -7.36
C ASN A 10 -16.82 -14.94 -8.21
N PRO A 11 -16.67 -14.77 -9.54
CA PRO A 11 -16.14 -15.80 -10.41
C PRO A 11 -14.72 -16.25 -10.01
N LEU A 12 -13.93 -15.34 -9.44
CA LEU A 12 -12.57 -15.63 -8.96
C LEU A 12 -12.61 -16.50 -7.69
N TYR A 13 -13.55 -16.23 -6.78
CA TYR A 13 -13.77 -17.09 -5.61
C TYR A 13 -14.23 -18.49 -6.03
N LEU A 14 -15.19 -18.59 -6.96
CA LEU A 14 -15.69 -19.88 -7.45
C LEU A 14 -14.61 -20.70 -8.14
N ALA A 15 -13.69 -20.06 -8.89
CA ALA A 15 -12.59 -20.72 -9.58
C ALA A 15 -11.53 -21.29 -8.62
N PHE A 16 -11.21 -20.58 -7.52
CA PHE A 16 -10.05 -20.89 -6.69
C PHE A 16 -10.37 -21.44 -5.28
N ARG A 17 -11.64 -21.42 -4.82
CA ARG A 17 -12.02 -21.81 -3.44
C ARG A 17 -11.69 -23.26 -3.07
N SER A 18 -11.49 -24.13 -4.06
CA SER A 18 -11.18 -25.55 -3.87
C SER A 18 -10.03 -26.04 -4.77
N ALA A 19 -9.34 -25.12 -5.44
CA ALA A 19 -8.30 -25.45 -6.42
C ALA A 19 -6.95 -25.81 -5.77
N GLY A 20 -6.78 -25.53 -4.47
CA GLY A 20 -5.48 -25.65 -3.80
C GLY A 20 -4.44 -24.68 -4.41
N PRO A 21 -3.13 -24.95 -4.27
CA PRO A 21 -2.08 -24.10 -4.81
C PRO A 21 -2.22 -23.95 -6.33
N SER A 22 -2.66 -22.78 -6.77
CA SER A 22 -2.96 -22.52 -8.18
C SER A 22 -1.82 -21.75 -8.83
N ALA A 23 -1.30 -22.26 -9.96
CA ALA A 23 -0.19 -21.64 -10.68
C ALA A 23 -0.47 -20.16 -11.03
N ASP A 24 -1.72 -19.85 -11.38
CA ASP A 24 -2.18 -18.50 -11.72
C ASP A 24 -2.04 -17.48 -10.58
N LEU A 25 -2.08 -17.94 -9.32
CA LEU A 25 -1.86 -17.09 -8.13
C LEU A 25 -0.39 -17.14 -7.68
N ILE A 26 0.26 -18.29 -7.81
CA ILE A 26 1.66 -18.48 -7.38
C ILE A 26 2.62 -17.69 -8.26
N VAL A 27 2.47 -17.74 -9.58
CA VAL A 27 3.37 -17.04 -10.52
C VAL A 27 3.44 -15.54 -10.25
N PRO A 28 2.32 -14.78 -10.17
CA PRO A 28 2.40 -13.36 -9.83
C PRO A 28 2.88 -13.11 -8.40
N ALA A 29 2.54 -13.96 -7.43
CA ALA A 29 3.03 -13.83 -6.05
C ALA A 29 4.56 -13.96 -5.96
N VAL A 30 5.13 -14.93 -6.68
CA VAL A 30 6.58 -15.14 -6.76
C VAL A 30 7.26 -13.98 -7.50
N ALA A 31 6.71 -13.56 -8.64
CA ALA A 31 7.26 -12.43 -9.40
C ALA A 31 7.29 -11.14 -8.58
N LEU A 32 6.21 -10.83 -7.86
CA LEU A 32 6.15 -9.67 -6.95
C LEU A 32 7.17 -9.79 -5.81
N ASN A 33 7.37 -11.00 -5.25
CA ASN A 33 8.36 -11.19 -4.19
C ASN A 33 9.79 -11.04 -4.67
N LEU A 34 10.11 -11.48 -5.89
CA LEU A 34 11.44 -11.24 -6.48
C LEU A 34 11.70 -9.74 -6.62
N LEU A 35 10.71 -8.97 -7.08
CA LEU A 35 10.82 -7.51 -7.14
C LEU A 35 10.93 -6.88 -5.74
N THR A 36 10.18 -7.41 -4.77
CA THR A 36 10.21 -7.00 -3.37
C THR A 36 11.61 -7.17 -2.78
N LEU A 37 12.31 -8.27 -3.05
CA LEU A 37 13.68 -8.48 -2.57
C LEU A 37 14.64 -7.40 -3.06
N VAL A 38 14.56 -7.05 -4.35
CA VAL A 38 15.35 -5.95 -4.92
C VAL A 38 14.98 -4.62 -4.25
N GLY A 39 13.68 -4.38 -4.04
CA GLY A 39 13.16 -3.24 -3.32
C GLY A 39 13.73 -3.12 -1.91
N ILE A 40 13.77 -4.21 -1.14
CA ILE A 40 14.26 -4.23 0.25
C ILE A 40 15.74 -3.86 0.27
N MET A 41 16.53 -4.45 -0.63
CA MET A 41 17.97 -4.19 -0.71
C MET A 41 18.27 -2.73 -1.07
N LEU A 42 17.61 -2.19 -2.10
CA LEU A 42 17.86 -0.82 -2.57
C LEU A 42 17.36 0.23 -1.57
N ASN A 43 16.15 0.08 -1.04
CA ASN A 43 15.61 1.02 -0.04
C ASN A 43 16.39 0.95 1.28
N GLY A 44 16.78 -0.25 1.70
CA GLY A 44 17.64 -0.45 2.87
C GLY A 44 18.99 0.23 2.72
N ALA A 45 19.64 0.12 1.55
CA ALA A 45 20.90 0.79 1.28
C ALA A 45 20.79 2.32 1.37
N VAL A 46 19.75 2.91 0.77
CA VAL A 46 19.50 4.37 0.84
C VAL A 46 19.29 4.82 2.29
N LEU A 47 18.54 4.07 3.07
CA LEU A 47 18.29 4.37 4.48
C LEU A 47 19.57 4.30 5.31
N VAL A 48 20.39 3.26 5.13
CA VAL A 48 21.70 3.12 5.81
C VAL A 48 22.63 4.27 5.47
N VAL A 49 22.76 4.63 4.18
CA VAL A 49 23.62 5.75 3.75
C VAL A 49 23.15 7.07 4.35
N THR A 50 21.82 7.30 4.38
CA THR A 50 21.24 8.54 4.92
C THR A 50 21.45 8.67 6.43
N VAL A 51 21.37 7.57 7.17
CA VAL A 51 21.60 7.56 8.63
C VAL A 51 23.09 7.74 8.96
N LYS A 52 23.98 7.04 8.24
CA LYS A 52 25.43 7.04 8.51
C LYS A 52 26.12 8.33 8.08
N SER A 53 25.64 8.98 7.03
CA SER A 53 26.29 10.19 6.51
C SER A 53 25.72 11.46 7.13
N ASN A 54 26.51 12.13 7.96
CA ASN A 54 26.13 13.41 8.56
C ASN A 54 25.97 14.53 7.52
N SER A 55 26.71 14.47 6.41
CA SER A 55 26.62 15.47 5.32
C SER A 55 25.31 15.37 4.52
N LEU A 56 24.64 14.22 4.59
CA LEU A 56 23.38 13.96 3.88
C LEU A 56 22.13 14.26 4.75
N ARG A 57 22.24 14.93 5.90
CA ARG A 57 21.08 15.20 6.79
C ARG A 57 20.26 16.46 6.40
N GLY A 58 20.07 16.68 5.10
CA GLY A 58 19.19 17.73 4.56
C GLY A 58 17.71 17.36 4.61
N SER A 59 16.81 18.33 4.33
CA SER A 59 15.36 18.07 4.30
C SER A 59 14.98 17.04 3.23
N ALA A 60 15.47 17.21 2.01
CA ALA A 60 15.21 16.30 0.90
C ALA A 60 15.62 14.85 1.24
N ASN A 61 16.77 14.66 1.88
CA ASN A 61 17.26 13.33 2.24
C ASN A 61 16.49 12.72 3.42
N PHE A 62 16.00 13.55 4.35
CA PHE A 62 15.08 13.08 5.38
C PHE A 62 13.78 12.56 4.77
N LEU A 63 13.17 13.30 3.84
CA LEU A 63 11.95 12.84 3.15
C LEU A 63 12.22 11.58 2.31
N MET A 64 13.37 11.49 1.63
CA MET A 64 13.77 10.26 0.93
C MET A 64 13.93 9.07 1.89
N ALA A 65 14.54 9.25 3.06
CA ALA A 65 14.64 8.19 4.06
C ALA A 65 13.27 7.77 4.60
N LEU A 66 12.35 8.72 4.78
CA LEU A 66 10.97 8.43 5.18
C LEU A 66 10.23 7.60 4.12
N ILE A 67 10.38 7.95 2.84
CA ILE A 67 9.82 7.18 1.71
C ILE A 67 10.40 5.76 1.70
N CYS A 68 11.73 5.61 1.77
CA CYS A 68 12.37 4.30 1.81
C CYS A 68 11.92 3.46 3.01
N LEU A 69 11.75 4.08 4.18
CA LEU A 69 11.22 3.38 5.36
C LEU A 69 9.79 2.88 5.12
N CYS A 70 8.92 3.72 4.54
CA CYS A 70 7.55 3.34 4.20
C CYS A 70 7.51 2.21 3.17
N GLU A 71 8.38 2.25 2.15
CA GLU A 71 8.48 1.18 1.16
C GLU A 71 8.94 -0.14 1.77
N LEU A 72 9.83 -0.13 2.77
CA LEU A 72 10.21 -1.36 3.48
C LEU A 72 9.03 -2.00 4.22
N PHE A 73 8.20 -1.20 4.89
CA PHE A 73 6.98 -1.70 5.55
C PHE A 73 5.93 -2.17 4.54
N HIS A 74 5.77 -1.45 3.43
CA HIS A 74 4.88 -1.83 2.33
C HIS A 74 5.28 -3.19 1.71
N GLN A 75 6.59 -3.42 1.53
CA GLN A 75 7.12 -4.65 0.95
C GLN A 75 6.84 -5.92 1.78
N ILE A 76 6.68 -5.80 3.10
CA ILE A 76 6.27 -6.91 3.98
C ILE A 76 4.89 -7.46 3.57
N GLY A 77 3.99 -6.62 3.05
CA GLY A 77 2.68 -7.05 2.57
C GLY A 77 2.74 -8.04 1.40
N HIS A 78 3.69 -7.86 0.49
CA HIS A 78 3.89 -8.81 -0.62
C HIS A 78 4.40 -10.17 -0.14
N THR A 79 5.21 -10.20 0.93
CA THR A 79 5.63 -11.46 1.57
C THR A 79 4.45 -12.19 2.20
N PHE A 80 3.53 -11.45 2.83
CA PHE A 80 2.30 -12.02 3.38
C PHE A 80 1.40 -12.63 2.30
N PHE A 81 1.21 -11.94 1.18
CA PHE A 81 0.45 -12.46 0.04
C PHE A 81 1.01 -13.80 -0.47
N LEU A 82 2.34 -13.91 -0.62
CA LEU A 82 3.00 -15.15 -1.03
C LEU A 82 2.80 -16.28 -0.02
N PHE A 83 2.90 -15.97 1.28
CA PHE A 83 2.66 -16.96 2.33
C PHE A 83 1.24 -17.54 2.26
N VAL A 84 0.23 -16.68 2.07
CA VAL A 84 -1.17 -17.11 1.94
C VAL A 84 -1.36 -18.00 0.71
N VAL A 85 -0.80 -17.63 -0.44
CA VAL A 85 -0.93 -18.42 -1.68
C VAL A 85 -0.21 -19.76 -1.59
N ILE A 86 1.01 -19.81 -1.03
CA ILE A 86 1.76 -21.06 -0.85
C ILE A 86 1.08 -21.99 0.17
N SER A 87 0.44 -21.44 1.20
CA SER A 87 -0.28 -22.24 2.21
C SER A 87 -1.49 -22.99 1.65
N GLY A 88 -1.93 -22.68 0.43
CA GLY A 88 -3.09 -23.31 -0.20
C GLY A 88 -4.44 -22.83 0.35
N ILE A 89 -4.44 -21.86 1.27
CA ILE A 89 -5.65 -21.29 1.87
C ILE A 89 -6.41 -20.41 0.85
N ASN A 90 -5.74 -19.88 -0.19
CA ASN A 90 -6.21 -19.08 -1.35
C ASN A 90 -7.05 -17.82 -1.03
N PHE A 91 -7.95 -17.89 -0.05
CA PHE A 91 -8.81 -16.81 0.40
C PHE A 91 -8.81 -16.71 1.92
N VAL A 92 -8.71 -15.48 2.40
CA VAL A 92 -8.88 -15.11 3.80
C VAL A 92 -10.06 -14.14 3.88
N SER A 93 -10.70 -14.03 5.05
CA SER A 93 -11.72 -13.01 5.27
C SER A 93 -11.12 -11.60 5.22
N LEU A 94 -11.80 -10.65 4.56
CA LEU A 94 -11.34 -9.28 4.34
C LEU A 94 -10.87 -8.61 5.62
N LEU A 95 -11.65 -8.72 6.71
CA LEU A 95 -11.27 -8.15 8.00
C LEU A 95 -9.96 -8.75 8.54
N THR A 96 -9.78 -10.06 8.42
CA THR A 96 -8.56 -10.72 8.91
C THR A 96 -7.35 -10.32 8.06
N ALA A 97 -7.51 -10.25 6.74
CA ALA A 97 -6.45 -9.83 5.82
C ALA A 97 -6.05 -8.36 6.08
N ASP A 98 -7.01 -7.45 6.17
CA ASP A 98 -6.75 -6.02 6.36
C ASP A 98 -6.18 -5.69 7.74
N LEU A 99 -6.57 -6.43 8.79
CA LEU A 99 -5.95 -6.29 10.11
C LEU A 99 -4.48 -6.71 10.12
N ILE A 100 -4.14 -7.80 9.43
CA ILE A 100 -2.74 -8.26 9.32
C ILE A 100 -1.94 -7.30 8.43
N MET A 101 -2.54 -6.81 7.36
CA MET A 101 -1.93 -5.86 6.42
C MET A 101 -1.99 -4.39 6.86
N ALA A 102 -2.56 -4.08 8.03
CA ALA A 102 -2.71 -2.71 8.50
C ALA A 102 -1.40 -1.89 8.48
N PRO A 103 -0.23 -2.43 8.91
CA PRO A 103 1.04 -1.70 8.82
C PRO A 103 1.45 -1.40 7.39
N THR A 104 1.22 -2.35 6.47
CA THR A 104 1.49 -2.20 5.04
C THR A 104 0.62 -1.12 4.41
N ILE A 105 -0.69 -1.15 4.69
CA ILE A 105 -1.66 -0.18 4.18
C ILE A 105 -1.31 1.23 4.67
N PHE A 106 -1.00 1.37 5.96
CA PHE A 106 -0.54 2.63 6.53
C PHE A 106 0.73 3.14 5.85
N ALA A 107 1.74 2.27 5.72
CA ALA A 107 3.03 2.64 5.16
C ALA A 107 2.94 3.03 3.68
N LEU A 108 2.15 2.31 2.87
CA LEU A 108 1.91 2.67 1.47
C LEU A 108 1.33 4.09 1.33
N ASN A 109 0.30 4.41 2.11
CA ASN A 109 -0.33 5.73 2.06
C ASN A 109 0.57 6.83 2.62
N CYS A 110 1.29 6.55 3.70
CA CYS A 110 2.29 7.45 4.27
C CYS A 110 3.40 7.75 3.25
N GLY A 111 3.88 6.72 2.54
CA GLY A 111 4.89 6.84 1.49
C GLY A 111 4.44 7.67 0.29
N LEU A 112 3.19 7.48 -0.17
CA LEU A 112 2.58 8.31 -1.22
C LEU A 112 2.54 9.79 -0.82
N MET A 113 2.11 10.09 0.40
CA MET A 113 2.10 11.46 0.91
C MET A 113 3.52 12.02 1.07
N ALA A 114 4.48 11.20 1.54
CA ALA A 114 5.87 11.60 1.67
C ALA A 114 6.52 11.92 0.31
N MET A 115 6.16 11.18 -0.75
CA MET A 115 6.57 11.50 -2.14
C MET A 115 6.01 12.85 -2.59
N LEU A 116 4.73 13.13 -2.32
CA LEU A 116 4.13 14.44 -2.61
C LEU A 116 4.84 15.55 -1.85
N CYS A 117 5.06 15.37 -0.54
CA CYS A 117 5.81 16.32 0.29
C CYS A 117 7.24 16.55 -0.25
N SER A 118 7.92 15.50 -0.73
CA SER A 118 9.25 15.63 -1.33
C SER A 118 9.23 16.40 -2.63
N ALA A 119 8.20 16.22 -3.46
CA ALA A 119 8.03 17.01 -4.67
C ALA A 119 7.79 18.50 -4.34
N VAL A 120 6.98 18.77 -3.32
CA VAL A 120 6.71 20.14 -2.84
C VAL A 120 7.98 20.79 -2.25
N ASP A 121 8.75 20.10 -1.41
CA ASP A 121 10.02 20.61 -0.86
C ASP A 121 11.00 21.01 -1.99
N ARG A 122 11.14 20.14 -3.01
CA ARG A 122 11.97 20.45 -4.18
C ARG A 122 11.43 21.63 -4.98
N LEU A 123 10.12 21.71 -5.19
CA LEU A 123 9.50 22.84 -5.90
C LEU A 123 9.73 24.17 -5.17
N LEU A 124 9.58 24.18 -3.83
CA LEU A 124 9.84 25.36 -3.01
C LEU A 124 11.30 25.79 -3.06
N SER A 125 12.25 24.83 -3.08
CA SER A 125 13.67 25.13 -3.22
C SER A 125 14.03 25.82 -4.54
N VAL A 126 13.27 25.57 -5.61
CA VAL A 126 13.49 26.18 -6.93
C VAL A 126 12.78 27.53 -7.06
N ILE A 127 11.53 27.62 -6.61
CA ILE A 127 10.74 28.86 -6.73
C ILE A 127 11.27 29.96 -5.80
N SER A 128 11.68 29.61 -4.58
CA SER A 128 12.13 30.58 -3.58
C SER A 128 13.33 30.08 -2.78
N PRO A 129 14.53 30.04 -3.38
CA PRO A 129 15.72 29.46 -2.75
C PRO A 129 16.13 30.20 -1.47
N ILE A 130 16.05 31.54 -1.46
CA ILE A 130 16.43 32.36 -0.29
C ILE A 130 15.50 32.08 0.89
N LYS A 131 14.18 32.12 0.67
CA LYS A 131 13.19 31.85 1.73
C LYS A 131 13.27 30.41 2.24
N HIS A 132 13.48 29.45 1.33
CA HIS A 132 13.64 28.04 1.69
C HIS A 132 14.87 27.84 2.58
N MET A 133 15.99 28.49 2.25
CA MET A 133 17.20 28.45 3.08
C MET A 133 16.99 29.08 4.46
N ASP A 134 16.32 30.23 4.54
CA ASP A 134 16.04 30.92 5.80
C ASP A 134 15.18 30.05 6.75
N ILE A 135 14.14 29.40 6.21
CA ILE A 135 13.27 28.48 6.96
C ILE A 135 14.07 27.28 7.47
N LEU A 136 14.93 26.70 6.63
CA LEU A 136 15.77 25.55 7.01
C LEU A 136 16.82 25.91 8.07
N LEU A 137 17.32 27.14 8.08
CA LEU A 137 18.27 27.60 9.10
C LEU A 137 17.59 27.88 10.45
N GLN A 138 16.42 28.52 10.43
CA GLN A 138 15.74 28.94 11.66
C GLN A 138 14.85 27.84 12.27
N PHE A 139 14.15 27.06 11.45
CA PHE A 139 13.06 26.18 11.90
C PHE A 139 13.15 24.74 11.35
N LYS A 140 14.36 24.23 11.10
CA LYS A 140 14.60 22.90 10.51
C LYS A 140 13.71 21.79 11.10
N TYR A 141 13.73 21.63 12.42
CA TYR A 141 13.03 20.52 13.08
C TYR A 141 11.52 20.65 12.99
N VAL A 142 10.99 21.87 13.12
CA VAL A 142 9.55 22.14 12.98
C VAL A 142 9.08 21.87 11.55
N TYR A 143 9.91 22.23 10.57
CA TYR A 143 9.66 21.99 9.15
C TYR A 143 9.65 20.49 8.80
N LEU A 144 10.58 19.70 9.32
CA LEU A 144 10.59 18.25 9.10
C LEU A 144 9.45 17.55 9.86
N PHE A 145 9.15 18.03 11.07
CA PHE A 145 8.05 17.50 11.87
C PHE A 145 6.69 17.75 11.22
N SER A 146 6.48 18.91 10.58
CA SER A 146 5.21 19.18 9.88
C SER A 146 4.99 18.24 8.71
N TYR A 147 6.02 17.94 7.92
CA TYR A 147 5.91 16.93 6.86
C TYR A 147 5.63 15.54 7.40
N LEU A 148 6.33 15.12 8.45
CA LEU A 148 6.08 13.83 9.10
C LEU A 148 4.63 13.75 9.59
N LEU A 149 4.14 14.80 10.24
CA LEU A 149 2.78 14.87 10.76
C LEU A 149 1.74 14.75 9.64
N ILE A 150 1.92 15.47 8.53
CA ILE A 150 1.03 15.39 7.36
C ILE A 150 0.99 13.96 6.79
N CYS A 151 2.16 13.32 6.67
CA CYS A 151 2.25 11.94 6.16
C CYS A 151 1.54 10.95 7.08
N VAL A 152 1.75 11.07 8.40
CA VAL A 152 1.11 10.19 9.40
C VAL A 152 -0.40 10.40 9.45
N ILE A 153 -0.89 11.65 9.41
CA ILE A 153 -2.33 11.95 9.38
C ILE A 153 -2.98 11.33 8.15
N TYR A 154 -2.38 11.50 6.97
CA TYR A 154 -2.91 10.92 5.74
C TYR A 154 -2.90 9.38 5.78
N GLY A 155 -1.79 8.78 6.19
CA GLY A 155 -1.68 7.33 6.34
C GLY A 155 -2.71 6.76 7.34
N ALA A 156 -2.90 7.44 8.47
CA ALA A 156 -3.88 7.05 9.48
C ALA A 156 -5.32 7.20 8.97
N PHE A 157 -5.64 8.29 8.28
CA PHE A 157 -6.95 8.49 7.68
C PHE A 157 -7.28 7.39 6.66
N SER A 158 -6.37 7.10 5.73
CA SER A 158 -6.54 6.01 4.76
C SER A 158 -6.70 4.65 5.42
N LEU A 159 -5.90 4.35 6.46
CA LEU A 159 -6.03 3.10 7.21
C LEU A 159 -7.40 2.98 7.89
N ASN A 160 -7.88 4.05 8.53
CA ASN A 160 -9.20 4.06 9.16
C ASN A 160 -10.32 3.83 8.14
N TYR A 161 -10.22 4.46 6.97
CA TYR A 161 -11.17 4.26 5.88
C TYR A 161 -11.23 2.79 5.41
N VAL A 162 -10.07 2.18 5.19
CA VAL A 162 -9.97 0.77 4.77
C VAL A 162 -10.48 -0.17 5.87
N LEU A 163 -10.09 0.04 7.13
CA LEU A 163 -10.56 -0.79 8.24
C LEU A 163 -12.06 -0.66 8.47
N ALA A 164 -12.64 0.54 8.39
CA ALA A 164 -14.08 0.74 8.49
C ALA A 164 -14.82 -0.07 7.41
N ASN A 165 -14.34 -0.02 6.16
CA ASN A 165 -14.87 -0.83 5.08
C ASN A 165 -14.72 -2.34 5.34
N ALA A 166 -13.60 -2.77 5.91
CA ALA A 166 -13.35 -4.16 6.27
C ALA A 166 -14.26 -4.66 7.39
N PHE A 167 -14.60 -3.81 8.37
CA PHE A 167 -15.57 -4.14 9.42
C PHE A 167 -16.99 -4.31 8.86
N GLU A 168 -17.41 -3.45 7.93
CA GLU A 168 -18.71 -3.57 7.25
C GLU A 168 -18.80 -4.82 6.35
N ASN A 169 -17.68 -5.22 5.75
CA ASN A 169 -17.60 -6.31 4.77
C ASN A 169 -16.77 -7.50 5.24
N ALA A 170 -16.77 -7.79 6.55
CA ALA A 170 -15.80 -8.68 7.18
C ALA A 170 -15.71 -10.09 6.58
N GLY A 171 -16.81 -10.61 6.01
CA GLY A 171 -16.88 -11.94 5.42
C GLY A 171 -16.40 -12.03 3.96
N ASN A 172 -16.11 -10.93 3.28
CA ASN A 172 -15.76 -11.00 1.86
C ASN A 172 -14.44 -11.75 1.64
N PRO A 173 -14.39 -12.72 0.71
CA PRO A 173 -13.16 -13.45 0.41
C PRO A 173 -12.18 -12.54 -0.32
N THR A 174 -10.94 -12.49 0.16
CA THR A 174 -9.82 -11.77 -0.47
C THR A 174 -8.61 -12.68 -0.60
N THR A 175 -7.81 -12.46 -1.63
CA THR A 175 -6.52 -13.16 -1.82
C THR A 175 -5.42 -12.65 -0.89
N ALA A 176 -5.73 -11.65 -0.02
CA ALA A 176 -4.78 -10.90 0.79
C ALA A 176 -3.76 -10.09 -0.04
N PHE A 177 -4.09 -9.79 -1.30
CA PHE A 177 -3.36 -8.81 -2.08
C PHE A 177 -3.75 -7.39 -1.63
N VAL A 178 -2.76 -6.56 -1.29
CA VAL A 178 -2.98 -5.20 -0.74
C VAL A 178 -3.84 -4.31 -1.65
N GLY A 179 -3.81 -4.53 -2.97
CA GLY A 179 -4.63 -3.79 -3.93
C GLY A 179 -6.13 -4.08 -3.82
N GLU A 180 -6.54 -5.20 -3.20
CA GLU A 180 -7.94 -5.53 -2.97
C GLU A 180 -8.54 -4.72 -1.82
N SER A 181 -7.74 -4.36 -0.81
CA SER A 181 -8.15 -3.52 0.33
C SER A 181 -8.60 -2.11 -0.08
N PHE A 182 -8.14 -1.64 -1.24
CA PHE A 182 -8.52 -0.33 -1.81
C PHE A 182 -9.70 -0.38 -2.78
N ARG A 183 -10.20 -1.57 -3.12
CA ARG A 183 -11.41 -1.69 -3.95
C ARG A 183 -12.63 -1.52 -3.05
N SER A 184 -13.46 -0.53 -3.38
CA SER A 184 -14.82 -0.45 -2.83
C SER A 184 -15.54 -1.79 -3.01
N PRO A 185 -16.43 -2.19 -2.07
CA PRO A 185 -17.09 -3.49 -2.11
C PRO A 185 -17.79 -3.70 -3.45
N VAL A 186 -17.33 -4.71 -4.20
CA VAL A 186 -18.09 -5.32 -5.30
C VAL A 186 -19.24 -6.07 -4.63
N GLY A 187 -20.31 -5.35 -4.30
CA GLY A 187 -21.40 -5.96 -3.54
C GLY A 187 -22.32 -5.04 -2.76
N LYS A 188 -22.50 -3.76 -3.14
CA LYS A 188 -23.91 -3.34 -3.09
C LYS A 188 -24.60 -4.18 -4.16
N PRO A 189 -25.67 -4.93 -3.85
CA PRO A 189 -26.53 -5.43 -4.90
C PRO A 189 -26.91 -4.19 -5.71
N THR A 190 -26.36 -4.06 -6.91
CA THR A 190 -27.02 -3.26 -7.93
C THR A 190 -28.39 -3.88 -8.04
N ASP A 191 -29.39 -3.16 -7.55
CA ASP A 191 -30.77 -3.42 -7.91
C ASP A 191 -30.80 -3.76 -9.40
N GLU A 192 -31.47 -4.86 -9.69
CA GLU A 192 -31.36 -5.70 -10.89
C GLU A 192 -31.90 -5.03 -12.17
N HIS A 193 -31.78 -3.71 -12.30
CA HIS A 193 -32.40 -2.94 -13.38
C HIS A 193 -31.53 -1.89 -14.07
N THR A 194 -30.23 -1.84 -13.82
CA THR A 194 -29.38 -1.02 -14.68
C THR A 194 -27.97 -1.57 -14.73
N THR A 195 -27.61 -2.13 -15.88
CA THR A 195 -26.39 -1.83 -16.67
C THR A 195 -25.89 -3.09 -17.38
N ASN A 196 -26.69 -3.58 -18.36
CA ASN A 196 -26.15 -4.33 -19.50
C ASN A 196 -25.39 -3.35 -20.41
N THR A 197 -24.25 -2.82 -19.98
CA THR A 197 -23.31 -2.13 -20.88
C THR A 197 -21.97 -1.94 -20.18
N VAL A 198 -20.88 -2.08 -20.93
CA VAL A 198 -19.48 -1.80 -20.52
C VAL A 198 -18.74 -2.94 -19.81
N ILE A 199 -18.59 -4.10 -20.46
CA ILE A 199 -17.28 -4.76 -20.62
C ILE A 199 -17.26 -5.42 -22.01
N ASN A 200 -16.98 -4.63 -23.04
CA ASN A 200 -16.42 -5.10 -24.30
C ASN A 200 -15.56 -3.96 -24.84
N HIS A 201 -14.35 -4.31 -25.30
CA HIS A 201 -13.23 -3.47 -25.75
C HIS A 201 -12.22 -3.04 -24.68
N HIS A 202 -11.22 -3.88 -24.44
CA HIS A 202 -9.88 -3.65 -25.01
C HIS A 202 -8.92 -4.80 -24.62
N PHE A 203 -8.81 -5.79 -25.52
CA PHE A 203 -7.60 -6.57 -25.79
C PHE A 203 -7.81 -7.23 -27.16
N ILE A 204 -6.73 -7.36 -27.94
CA ILE A 204 -6.64 -7.74 -29.37
C ILE A 204 -6.63 -6.53 -30.31
N ASP A 205 -5.51 -5.81 -30.37
CA ASP A 205 -4.46 -5.95 -31.40
C ASP A 205 -3.26 -5.05 -31.07
#